data_AF-A0A556PL00-F1
#
_entry.id   AF-A0A556PL00-F1
#
_cell.length_a   1.000
_cell.length_b   1.000
_cell.length_c   1.000
_cell.angle_alpha   90.00
_cell.angle_beta   90.00
_cell.angle_gamma   90.00
#
_symmetry.space_group_name_H-M   'P 1'
#
loop_
_entity.id
_entity.type
_entity.pdbx_description
1 polymer ?
#
loop_
_entity_poly.entity_id
_entity_poly.type
_entity_poly.pdbx_seq_one_letter_code
_entity_poly.pdbx_strand_id
1 'polypeptide(L)'
;MHVKILKPIFFLFISLTLVACQSETEVDFPDQQLEEAIRAELDQTEDELYLSDVRDLKSLNLSGEAIENLEGIEALESIEEINLTDNEITNIDPLTTLPELREVKLTGNPLEDEAITTLEESGVAVVFEAEQVGLPDGPGGFLWKVENGDTTVYLQGTVHLGEPDLFPMHEKIEQAYVESDVVVPEIDLFNLDMAEMNQLQMELGTFQDGTTLEDHLPEDTYGEVKAFFEGKGFPMAVIDTYKPWLVSTMVSQLMVQELGFTEGVDMYFLSKAKADDKEVIALETARDQLGIFADLSMDYQVQLLEESLIDIDTYEKDLRQLIDIYKTGNVDELLDVLFETDAAMSVEEEAYMEALNDNRNYGMAEEITKFLESGEEKTYFVIVGSLHLILEPHVVSILEDEGYEVEHIH
;
A
#
# COMPACT_ATOMS: atom_id res chain seq x y z
N MET A 1 -46.00 12.47 -102.27
CA MET A 1 -44.72 12.50 -101.53
C MET A 1 -44.89 11.52 -100.37
N HIS A 2 -44.64 10.22 -100.59
CA HIS A 2 -43.48 9.46 -100.08
C HIS A 2 -43.43 9.43 -98.53
N VAL A 3 -43.39 8.33 -97.76
CA VAL A 3 -43.05 6.91 -98.01
C VAL A 3 -43.34 6.07 -96.72
N LYS A 4 -43.79 4.81 -96.88
CA LYS A 4 -43.59 3.51 -96.12
C LYS A 4 -43.78 3.42 -94.58
N ILE A 5 -44.59 2.50 -94.01
CA ILE A 5 -44.61 1.00 -93.93
C ILE A 5 -43.78 0.38 -92.76
N LEU A 6 -44.53 -0.35 -91.89
CA LEU A 6 -44.26 -1.53 -91.01
C LEU A 6 -43.26 -1.55 -89.81
N LYS A 7 -43.73 -2.25 -88.75
CA LYS A 7 -43.15 -2.62 -87.43
C LYS A 7 -41.80 -3.38 -87.49
N PRO A 8 -41.03 -3.45 -86.38
CA PRO A 8 -41.03 -4.67 -85.56
C PRO A 8 -40.83 -4.47 -84.03
N ILE A 9 -41.10 -5.57 -83.33
CA ILE A 9 -40.83 -5.93 -81.94
C ILE A 9 -39.40 -5.60 -81.50
N PHE A 10 -39.22 -5.10 -80.26
CA PHE A 10 -37.97 -5.27 -79.51
C PHE A 10 -38.30 -5.84 -78.13
N PHE A 11 -37.84 -7.08 -77.91
CA PHE A 11 -37.74 -7.74 -76.61
C PHE A 11 -36.87 -6.87 -75.68
N LEU A 12 -37.34 -6.56 -74.47
CA LEU A 12 -36.44 -6.17 -73.39
C LEU A 12 -36.65 -7.14 -72.22
N PHE A 13 -35.54 -7.73 -71.83
CA PHE A 13 -35.36 -8.74 -70.79
C PHE A 13 -36.05 -8.36 -69.47
N ILE A 14 -36.70 -9.37 -68.86
CA ILE A 14 -36.86 -9.43 -67.42
C ILE A 14 -35.45 -9.53 -66.82
N SER A 15 -34.98 -8.52 -66.13
CA SER A 15 -34.08 -8.72 -64.99
C SER A 15 -34.84 -8.30 -63.74
N LEU A 16 -35.66 -9.21 -63.25
CA LEU A 16 -36.07 -9.21 -61.86
C LEU A 16 -34.78 -9.47 -61.08
N THR A 17 -34.08 -8.42 -60.67
CA THR A 17 -33.07 -8.54 -59.62
C THR A 17 -33.84 -8.97 -58.38
N LEU A 18 -33.74 -10.26 -58.03
CA LEU A 18 -33.92 -10.64 -56.64
C LEU A 18 -32.90 -9.82 -55.86
N VAL A 19 -33.36 -8.76 -55.22
CA VAL A 19 -32.73 -8.33 -53.98
C VAL A 19 -32.95 -9.51 -53.06
N ALA A 20 -31.93 -10.36 -52.93
CA ALA A 20 -31.85 -11.19 -51.76
C ALA A 20 -31.78 -10.20 -50.59
N CYS A 21 -32.82 -10.16 -49.75
CA CYS A 21 -32.63 -9.72 -48.38
C CYS A 21 -31.53 -10.62 -47.83
N GLN A 22 -30.29 -10.15 -47.83
CA GLN A 22 -29.34 -10.60 -46.83
C GLN A 22 -29.88 -10.01 -45.54
N SER A 23 -30.34 -10.85 -44.63
CA SER A 23 -30.49 -10.43 -43.25
C SER A 23 -29.07 -10.12 -42.77
N GLU A 24 -28.77 -8.85 -42.57
CA GLU A 24 -27.53 -8.45 -41.91
C GLU A 24 -27.59 -8.98 -40.47
N THR A 25 -26.53 -9.65 -40.04
CA THR A 25 -26.43 -10.19 -38.69
C THR A 25 -25.92 -9.07 -37.81
N GLU A 26 -26.75 -8.62 -36.88
CA GLU A 26 -26.41 -7.65 -35.84
C GLU A 26 -25.34 -8.24 -34.91
N VAL A 27 -24.41 -7.40 -34.48
CA VAL A 27 -23.38 -7.74 -33.49
C VAL A 27 -23.80 -7.15 -32.16
N ASP A 28 -23.80 -7.98 -31.12
CA ASP A 28 -24.17 -7.59 -29.77
C ASP A 28 -22.92 -7.27 -28.97
N PHE A 29 -22.88 -6.06 -28.38
CA PHE A 29 -21.82 -5.59 -27.50
C PHE A 29 -22.47 -5.22 -26.15
N PRO A 30 -22.32 -6.06 -25.11
CA PRO A 30 -22.93 -5.79 -23.81
C PRO A 30 -22.44 -4.48 -23.16
N ASP A 31 -21.20 -4.10 -23.46
CA ASP A 31 -20.62 -2.82 -23.06
C ASP A 31 -21.01 -1.73 -24.08
N GLN A 32 -21.82 -0.78 -23.62
CA GLN A 32 -22.28 0.33 -24.45
C GLN A 32 -21.13 1.27 -24.85
N GLN A 33 -20.12 1.43 -24.02
CA GLN A 33 -18.94 2.26 -24.32
C GLN A 33 -18.14 1.63 -25.46
N LEU A 34 -17.97 0.30 -25.44
CA LEU A 34 -17.33 -0.43 -26.53
C LEU A 34 -18.09 -0.25 -27.85
N GLU A 35 -19.42 -0.45 -27.83
CA GLU A 35 -20.25 -0.28 -29.02
C GLU A 35 -20.18 1.14 -29.57
N GLU A 36 -20.32 2.14 -28.69
CA GLU A 36 -20.26 3.56 -29.05
C GLU A 36 -18.90 3.96 -29.63
N ALA A 37 -17.81 3.48 -29.05
CA ALA A 37 -16.46 3.76 -29.52
C ALA A 37 -16.18 3.11 -30.89
N ILE A 38 -16.60 1.86 -31.11
CA ILE A 38 -16.50 1.20 -32.43
C ILE A 38 -17.33 1.98 -33.46
N ARG A 39 -18.56 2.36 -33.11
CA ARG A 39 -19.44 3.13 -33.98
C ARG A 39 -18.81 4.47 -34.36
N ALA A 40 -18.18 5.15 -33.40
CA ALA A 40 -17.49 6.41 -33.62
C ALA A 40 -16.29 6.27 -34.56
N GLU A 41 -15.44 5.26 -34.36
CA GLU A 41 -14.26 5.01 -35.21
C GLU A 41 -14.65 4.61 -36.66
N LEU A 42 -15.84 4.03 -36.83
CA LEU A 42 -16.42 3.69 -38.13
C LEU A 42 -17.11 4.87 -38.85
N ASP A 43 -17.21 6.05 -38.23
CA ASP A 43 -18.08 7.16 -38.69
C ASP A 43 -19.55 6.72 -38.94
N GLN A 44 -20.04 5.71 -38.19
CA GLN A 44 -21.37 5.13 -38.36
C GLN A 44 -22.40 5.93 -37.55
N THR A 45 -23.56 6.22 -38.15
CA THR A 45 -24.64 6.97 -37.47
C THR A 45 -25.89 6.13 -37.20
N GLU A 46 -25.86 4.85 -37.55
CA GLU A 46 -26.95 3.91 -37.30
C GLU A 46 -26.84 3.36 -35.88
N ASP A 47 -28.01 3.06 -35.28
CA ASP A 47 -28.08 2.60 -33.89
C ASP A 47 -27.50 1.19 -33.73
N GLU A 48 -27.55 0.36 -34.78
CA GLU A 48 -27.13 -1.05 -34.76
C GLU A 48 -25.82 -1.23 -35.56
N LEU A 49 -24.90 -2.06 -35.05
CA LEU A 49 -23.72 -2.52 -35.79
C LEU A 49 -23.96 -3.92 -36.35
N TYR A 50 -23.59 -4.14 -37.61
CA TYR A 50 -23.72 -5.44 -38.26
C TYR A 50 -22.35 -6.07 -38.55
N LEU A 51 -22.31 -7.40 -38.69
CA LEU A 51 -21.08 -8.13 -39.05
C LEU A 51 -20.42 -7.57 -40.32
N SER A 52 -21.20 -7.06 -41.27
CA SER A 52 -20.69 -6.43 -42.49
C SER A 52 -19.87 -5.18 -42.24
N ASP A 53 -20.12 -4.46 -41.15
CA ASP A 53 -19.45 -3.19 -40.82
C ASP A 53 -18.08 -3.44 -40.19
N VAL A 54 -17.96 -4.53 -39.41
CA VAL A 54 -16.82 -4.78 -38.53
C VAL A 54 -15.86 -5.86 -39.04
N ARG A 55 -16.35 -6.85 -39.81
CA ARG A 55 -15.58 -8.05 -40.18
C ARG A 55 -14.31 -7.79 -41.00
N ASP A 56 -14.23 -6.65 -41.68
CA ASP A 56 -13.14 -6.30 -42.60
C ASP A 56 -12.16 -5.28 -41.96
N LEU A 57 -12.38 -4.90 -40.70
CA LEU A 57 -11.51 -3.97 -39.96
C LEU A 57 -10.14 -4.60 -39.72
N LYS A 58 -9.10 -3.77 -39.85
CA LYS A 58 -7.69 -4.16 -39.68
C LYS A 58 -7.02 -3.49 -38.49
N SER A 59 -7.42 -2.28 -38.17
CA SER A 59 -6.91 -1.52 -37.04
C SER A 59 -8.05 -0.77 -36.37
N LEU A 60 -8.00 -0.65 -35.05
CA LEU A 60 -9.00 0.07 -34.28
C LEU A 60 -8.34 0.84 -33.13
N ASN A 61 -8.78 2.06 -32.88
CA ASN A 61 -8.32 2.86 -31.76
C ASN A 61 -9.48 3.16 -30.82
N LEU A 62 -9.45 2.58 -29.63
CA LEU A 62 -10.47 2.65 -28.60
C LEU A 62 -9.87 3.14 -27.26
N SER A 63 -8.87 4.01 -27.32
CA SER A 63 -8.15 4.48 -26.13
C SER A 63 -8.92 5.58 -25.41
N GLY A 64 -9.05 5.50 -24.08
CA GLY A 64 -9.68 6.54 -23.28
C GLY A 64 -11.20 6.56 -23.31
N GLU A 65 -11.85 5.43 -23.60
CA GLU A 65 -13.28 5.33 -23.87
C GLU A 65 -14.10 4.80 -22.67
N ALA A 66 -13.43 4.55 -21.53
CA ALA A 66 -14.01 3.97 -20.32
C ALA A 66 -14.69 2.60 -20.57
N ILE A 67 -14.05 1.77 -21.38
CA ILE A 67 -14.51 0.40 -21.68
C ILE A 67 -14.16 -0.51 -20.50
N GLU A 68 -15.12 -1.31 -20.03
CA GLU A 68 -14.95 -2.27 -18.94
C GLU A 68 -14.97 -3.72 -19.45
N ASN A 69 -15.79 -4.01 -20.46
CA ASN A 69 -16.05 -5.36 -20.96
C ASN A 69 -15.86 -5.47 -22.48
N LEU A 70 -15.10 -6.49 -22.90
CA LEU A 70 -14.74 -6.77 -24.29
C LEU A 70 -15.62 -7.82 -24.98
N GLU A 71 -16.66 -8.36 -24.33
CA GLU A 71 -17.60 -9.28 -24.98
C GLU A 71 -18.20 -8.68 -26.27
N GLY A 72 -18.23 -9.47 -27.35
CA GLY A 72 -18.66 -9.03 -28.68
C GLY A 72 -17.50 -8.63 -29.60
N ILE A 73 -16.31 -8.33 -29.05
CA ILE A 73 -15.13 -7.96 -29.83
C ILE A 73 -14.68 -9.09 -30.78
N GLU A 74 -15.05 -10.34 -30.50
CA GLU A 74 -14.76 -11.53 -31.30
C GLU A 74 -15.36 -11.45 -32.71
N ALA A 75 -16.34 -10.57 -32.93
CA ALA A 75 -16.90 -10.28 -34.26
C ALA A 75 -15.89 -9.61 -35.22
N LEU A 76 -14.81 -9.04 -34.69
CA LEU A 76 -13.75 -8.37 -35.46
C LEU A 76 -12.75 -9.38 -36.07
N GLU A 77 -13.23 -10.41 -36.78
CA GLU A 77 -12.42 -11.56 -37.23
C GLU A 77 -11.15 -11.20 -38.04
N SER A 78 -11.11 -10.05 -38.70
CA SER A 78 -9.96 -9.61 -39.52
C SER A 78 -8.99 -8.66 -38.82
N ILE A 79 -9.26 -8.27 -37.57
CA ILE A 79 -8.51 -7.22 -36.87
C ILE A 79 -7.06 -7.65 -36.61
N GLU A 80 -6.11 -6.76 -36.88
CA GLU A 80 -4.67 -7.03 -36.72
C GLU A 80 -4.07 -6.19 -35.58
N GLU A 81 -4.58 -4.98 -35.37
CA GLU A 81 -4.05 -4.03 -34.36
C GLU A 81 -5.21 -3.38 -33.57
N ILE A 82 -5.17 -3.40 -32.24
CA ILE A 82 -6.16 -2.72 -31.40
C ILE A 82 -5.44 -1.87 -30.34
N ASN A 83 -5.80 -0.59 -30.23
CA ASN A 83 -5.38 0.25 -29.12
C ASN A 83 -6.51 0.38 -28.09
N LEU A 84 -6.29 -0.17 -26.89
CA LEU A 84 -7.22 -0.14 -25.74
C LEU A 84 -6.61 0.61 -24.55
N THR A 85 -5.58 1.43 -24.77
CA THR A 85 -4.90 2.19 -23.71
C THR A 85 -5.86 3.09 -22.93
N ASP A 86 -5.65 3.20 -21.60
CA ASP A 86 -6.42 4.05 -20.69
C ASP A 86 -7.92 3.72 -20.68
N ASN A 87 -8.27 2.47 -20.37
CA ASN A 87 -9.65 2.01 -20.16
C ASN A 87 -9.75 1.30 -18.78
N GLU A 88 -10.89 0.67 -18.50
CA GLU A 88 -11.19 0.02 -17.21
C GLU A 88 -11.30 -1.51 -17.39
N ILE A 89 -10.55 -2.07 -18.35
CA ILE A 89 -10.64 -3.47 -18.75
C ILE A 89 -9.93 -4.36 -17.72
N THR A 90 -10.66 -5.32 -17.16
CA THR A 90 -10.14 -6.33 -16.21
C THR A 90 -10.01 -7.72 -16.83
N ASN A 91 -10.68 -7.98 -17.95
CA ASN A 91 -10.66 -9.28 -18.63
C ASN A 91 -10.39 -9.13 -20.14
N ILE A 92 -9.32 -9.78 -20.60
CA ILE A 92 -8.89 -9.78 -22.01
C ILE A 92 -9.05 -11.15 -22.71
N ASP A 93 -9.72 -12.11 -22.08
CA ASP A 93 -10.04 -13.42 -22.67
C ASP A 93 -10.67 -13.31 -24.08
N PRO A 94 -11.62 -12.39 -24.35
CA PRO A 94 -12.20 -12.24 -25.69
C PRO A 94 -11.14 -12.02 -26.79
N LEU A 95 -10.05 -11.31 -26.48
CA LEU A 95 -8.98 -11.01 -27.45
C LEU A 95 -8.21 -12.26 -27.89
N THR A 96 -8.14 -13.29 -27.04
CA THR A 96 -7.43 -14.55 -27.34
C THR A 96 -8.08 -15.34 -28.48
N THR A 97 -9.33 -15.01 -28.82
CA THR A 97 -10.10 -15.70 -29.86
C THR A 97 -9.91 -15.10 -31.26
N LEU A 98 -9.30 -13.91 -31.35
CA LEU A 98 -9.15 -13.15 -32.59
C LEU A 98 -8.03 -13.75 -33.45
N PRO A 99 -8.34 -14.34 -34.63
CA PRO A 99 -7.39 -15.19 -35.36
C PRO A 99 -6.27 -14.40 -36.06
N GLU A 100 -6.47 -13.11 -36.31
CA GLU A 100 -5.54 -12.26 -37.06
C GLU A 100 -4.88 -11.19 -36.18
N LEU A 101 -5.18 -11.12 -34.87
CA LEU A 101 -4.64 -10.11 -33.96
C LEU A 101 -3.13 -10.29 -33.81
N ARG A 102 -2.39 -9.18 -33.98
CA ARG A 102 -0.91 -9.17 -33.93
C ARG A 102 -0.37 -8.19 -32.93
N GLU A 103 -1.07 -7.09 -32.67
CA GLU A 103 -0.66 -6.09 -31.68
C GLU A 103 -1.87 -5.62 -30.89
N VAL A 104 -1.72 -5.55 -29.57
CA VAL A 104 -2.67 -4.85 -28.70
C VAL A 104 -1.94 -3.92 -27.74
N LYS A 105 -2.51 -2.74 -27.50
CA LYS A 105 -2.04 -1.81 -26.47
C LYS A 105 -3.02 -1.78 -25.33
N LEU A 106 -2.53 -2.10 -24.14
CA LEU A 106 -3.33 -2.28 -22.93
C LEU A 106 -2.84 -1.42 -21.75
N THR A 107 -1.79 -0.61 -21.93
CA THR A 107 -1.30 0.32 -20.89
C THR A 107 -2.45 1.12 -20.27
N GLY A 108 -2.43 1.29 -18.95
CA GLY A 108 -3.45 2.05 -18.23
C GLY A 108 -4.78 1.31 -18.06
N ASN A 109 -4.77 -0.03 -18.10
CA ASN A 109 -5.91 -0.86 -17.71
C ASN A 109 -5.57 -1.66 -16.43
N PRO A 110 -6.56 -1.96 -15.56
CA PRO A 110 -6.39 -2.76 -14.35
C PRO A 110 -6.25 -4.26 -14.65
N LEU A 111 -5.17 -4.65 -15.35
CA LEU A 111 -4.88 -6.03 -15.74
C LEU A 111 -3.73 -6.63 -14.93
N GLU A 112 -3.83 -7.92 -14.63
CA GLU A 112 -2.76 -8.70 -14.01
C GLU A 112 -1.78 -9.25 -15.05
N ASP A 113 -0.52 -9.44 -14.67
CA ASP A 113 0.55 -9.96 -15.56
C ASP A 113 0.24 -11.35 -16.15
N GLU A 114 -0.53 -12.20 -15.45
CA GLU A 114 -0.93 -13.52 -15.94
C GLU A 114 -1.85 -13.41 -17.19
N ALA A 115 -2.76 -12.45 -17.19
CA ALA A 115 -3.64 -12.19 -18.32
C ALA A 115 -2.82 -11.77 -19.55
N ILE A 116 -1.84 -10.88 -19.34
CA ILE A 116 -0.92 -10.41 -20.39
C ILE A 116 -0.12 -11.56 -20.99
N THR A 117 0.43 -12.41 -20.13
CA THR A 117 1.24 -13.57 -20.54
C THR A 117 0.46 -14.51 -21.46
N THR A 118 -0.81 -14.77 -21.14
CA THR A 118 -1.68 -15.65 -21.96
C THR A 118 -1.84 -15.14 -23.40
N LEU A 119 -1.97 -13.82 -23.57
CA LEU A 119 -2.13 -13.21 -24.88
C LEU A 119 -0.80 -13.17 -25.66
N GLU A 120 0.32 -12.92 -24.98
CA GLU A 120 1.67 -12.99 -25.56
C GLU A 120 2.03 -14.40 -26.03
N GLU A 121 1.67 -15.44 -25.26
CA GLU A 121 1.85 -16.85 -25.64
C GLU A 121 1.09 -17.23 -26.91
N SER A 122 0.01 -16.51 -27.22
CA SER A 122 -0.76 -16.66 -28.45
C SER A 122 -0.09 -15.99 -29.67
N GLY A 123 1.07 -15.34 -29.48
CA GLY A 123 1.86 -14.70 -30.52
C GLY A 123 1.46 -13.25 -30.83
N VAL A 124 0.61 -12.65 -29.99
CA VAL A 124 0.22 -11.24 -30.06
C VAL A 124 1.30 -10.40 -29.36
N ALA A 125 1.76 -9.33 -30.00
CA ALA A 125 2.60 -8.34 -29.35
C ALA A 125 1.75 -7.48 -28.41
N VAL A 126 2.04 -7.51 -27.12
CA VAL A 126 1.32 -6.72 -26.12
C VAL A 126 2.17 -5.52 -25.72
N VAL A 127 1.60 -4.32 -25.84
CA VAL A 127 2.15 -3.10 -25.24
C VAL A 127 1.37 -2.83 -23.97
N PHE A 128 1.94 -3.24 -22.85
CA PHE A 128 1.39 -3.02 -21.52
C PHE A 128 2.50 -2.44 -20.65
N GLU A 129 2.22 -1.29 -20.05
CA GLU A 129 3.02 -0.78 -18.93
C GLU A 129 2.07 -0.84 -17.74
N ALA A 130 2.28 -1.82 -16.86
CA ALA A 130 1.66 -1.78 -15.54
C ALA A 130 2.08 -0.48 -14.85
N GLU A 131 1.19 0.13 -14.07
CA GLU A 131 1.60 1.16 -13.15
C GLU A 131 2.65 0.53 -12.22
N GLN A 132 3.88 1.04 -12.25
CA GLN A 132 4.96 0.45 -11.47
C GLN A 132 4.71 0.71 -9.98
N VAL A 133 4.12 -0.26 -9.29
CA VAL A 133 3.82 -0.20 -7.86
C VAL A 133 5.09 -0.57 -7.10
N GLY A 134 5.95 0.42 -6.81
CA GLY A 134 7.21 0.22 -6.08
C GLY A 134 8.45 -0.06 -6.94
N LEU A 135 9.55 -0.46 -6.32
CA LEU A 135 10.81 -0.78 -7.01
C LEU A 135 11.10 -2.29 -6.95
N PRO A 136 11.51 -2.95 -8.05
CA PRO A 136 11.85 -4.38 -8.04
C PRO A 136 13.02 -4.75 -7.10
N ASP A 137 13.95 -3.82 -6.90
CA ASP A 137 15.06 -3.93 -5.92
C ASP A 137 14.91 -2.84 -4.84
N GLY A 138 13.65 -2.51 -4.50
CA GLY A 138 13.34 -1.46 -3.53
C GLY A 138 13.80 -1.78 -2.11
N PRO A 139 13.97 -0.76 -1.26
CA PRO A 139 14.29 -0.97 0.14
C PRO A 139 13.13 -1.62 0.89
N GLY A 140 13.48 -2.32 1.95
CA GLY A 140 12.53 -2.91 2.88
C GLY A 140 12.76 -4.41 3.07
N GLY A 141 11.68 -5.08 3.43
CA GLY A 141 11.63 -6.44 3.92
C GLY A 141 10.59 -6.50 5.02
N PHE A 142 10.57 -7.59 5.78
CA PHE A 142 9.68 -7.75 6.92
C PHE A 142 8.20 -7.74 6.52
N LEU A 143 7.88 -8.33 5.36
CA LEU A 143 6.51 -8.54 4.91
C LEU A 143 6.14 -10.02 5.08
N TRP A 144 5.10 -10.26 5.86
CA TRP A 144 4.46 -11.56 5.96
C TRP A 144 3.02 -11.51 5.48
N LYS A 145 2.49 -12.66 5.09
CA LYS A 145 1.10 -12.86 4.69
C LYS A 145 0.50 -14.00 5.49
N VAL A 146 -0.71 -13.81 5.98
CA VAL A 146 -1.53 -14.86 6.58
C VAL A 146 -2.92 -14.82 5.97
N GLU A 147 -3.46 -15.99 5.64
CA GLU A 147 -4.77 -16.14 5.01
C GLU A 147 -5.67 -17.04 5.84
N ASN A 148 -6.96 -16.69 5.93
CA ASN A 148 -7.98 -17.55 6.49
C ASN A 148 -9.28 -17.43 5.71
N GLY A 149 -9.56 -18.42 4.86
CA GLY A 149 -10.68 -18.35 3.92
C GLY A 149 -10.43 -17.27 2.87
N ASP A 150 -11.36 -16.31 2.76
CA ASP A 150 -11.28 -15.19 1.80
C ASP A 150 -10.69 -13.91 2.46
N THR A 151 -10.24 -14.00 3.71
CA THR A 151 -9.58 -12.89 4.42
C THR A 151 -8.06 -13.02 4.29
N THR A 152 -7.42 -11.93 3.85
CA THR A 152 -5.94 -11.82 3.79
C THR A 152 -5.46 -10.76 4.77
N VAL A 153 -4.40 -11.04 5.51
CA VAL A 153 -3.70 -10.05 6.33
C VAL A 153 -2.22 -10.04 5.95
N TYR A 154 -1.76 -8.88 5.49
CA TYR A 154 -0.35 -8.56 5.33
C TYR A 154 0.18 -7.94 6.62
N LEU A 155 1.32 -8.43 7.11
CA LEU A 155 2.02 -7.90 8.29
C LEU A 155 3.32 -7.26 7.81
N GLN A 156 3.36 -5.92 7.79
CA GLN A 156 4.52 -5.15 7.37
C GLN A 156 5.24 -4.53 8.57
N GLY A 157 6.50 -4.92 8.75
CA GLY A 157 7.41 -4.35 9.75
C GLY A 157 7.85 -2.94 9.37
N THR A 158 7.74 -1.98 10.29
CA THR A 158 8.10 -0.58 10.03
C THR A 158 9.35 -0.14 10.79
N VAL A 159 9.99 0.90 10.24
CA VAL A 159 10.90 1.79 10.96
C VAL A 159 10.25 3.17 11.00
N HIS A 160 10.22 3.80 12.18
CA HIS A 160 9.51 5.08 12.43
C HIS A 160 10.19 6.30 11.83
N LEU A 161 11.45 6.16 11.42
CA LEU A 161 12.28 7.23 10.86
C LEU A 161 12.92 6.74 9.58
N GLY A 162 12.99 7.63 8.59
CA GLY A 162 13.55 7.30 7.29
C GLY A 162 14.33 8.43 6.67
N GLU A 163 14.83 8.14 5.47
CA GLU A 163 15.41 9.10 4.55
C GLU A 163 14.65 9.04 3.21
N PRO A 164 14.72 10.07 2.34
CA PRO A 164 13.95 10.10 1.10
C PRO A 164 14.20 8.93 0.14
N ASP A 165 15.31 8.22 0.28
CA ASP A 165 15.66 7.04 -0.53
C ASP A 165 15.05 5.73 0.00
N LEU A 166 14.30 5.78 1.11
CA LEU A 166 13.51 4.66 1.62
C LEU A 166 12.24 4.41 0.79
N PHE A 167 11.85 5.34 -0.09
CA PHE A 167 10.61 5.28 -0.84
C PHE A 167 10.82 5.55 -2.35
N PRO A 168 10.02 4.93 -3.24
CA PRO A 168 9.02 3.91 -2.90
C PRO A 168 9.70 2.58 -2.51
N MET A 169 8.98 1.75 -1.75
CA MET A 169 9.52 0.50 -1.21
C MET A 169 9.55 -0.60 -2.26
N HIS A 170 10.00 -1.79 -1.88
CA HIS A 170 9.97 -2.97 -2.74
C HIS A 170 8.56 -3.23 -3.29
N GLU A 171 8.48 -3.62 -4.56
CA GLU A 171 7.21 -3.77 -5.30
C GLU A 171 6.19 -4.67 -4.59
N LYS A 172 6.64 -5.79 -4.02
CA LYS A 172 5.80 -6.69 -3.20
C LYS A 172 5.11 -6.01 -2.01
N ILE A 173 5.79 -5.07 -1.34
CA ILE A 173 5.23 -4.33 -0.20
C ILE A 173 4.19 -3.33 -0.69
N GLU A 174 4.55 -2.57 -1.72
CA GLU A 174 3.67 -1.55 -2.30
C GLU A 174 2.42 -2.20 -2.91
N GLN A 175 2.56 -3.38 -3.52
CA GLN A 175 1.47 -4.18 -4.05
C GLN A 175 0.55 -4.71 -2.94
N ALA A 176 1.11 -5.25 -1.84
CA ALA A 176 0.33 -5.66 -0.68
C ALA A 176 -0.51 -4.50 -0.11
N TYR A 177 0.03 -3.28 -0.09
CA TYR A 177 -0.72 -2.08 0.26
C TYR A 177 -1.84 -1.77 -0.75
N VAL A 178 -1.56 -1.84 -2.06
CA VAL A 178 -2.55 -1.57 -3.11
C VAL A 178 -3.73 -2.53 -3.02
N GLU A 179 -3.46 -3.82 -2.84
CA GLU A 179 -4.47 -4.90 -2.71
C GLU A 179 -5.34 -4.79 -1.45
N SER A 180 -4.89 -4.04 -0.44
CA SER A 180 -5.56 -4.00 0.86
C SER A 180 -6.74 -3.02 0.91
N ASP A 181 -7.86 -3.44 1.48
CA ASP A 181 -9.03 -2.59 1.70
C ASP A 181 -8.86 -1.69 2.93
N VAL A 182 -8.13 -2.19 3.94
CA VAL A 182 -8.00 -1.56 5.26
C VAL A 182 -6.52 -1.46 5.64
N VAL A 183 -6.10 -0.30 6.15
CA VAL A 183 -4.78 -0.10 6.73
C VAL A 183 -4.87 -0.13 8.25
N VAL A 184 -4.02 -0.92 8.89
CA VAL A 184 -4.11 -1.24 10.31
C VAL A 184 -2.81 -0.86 11.01
N PRO A 185 -2.65 0.39 11.48
CA PRO A 185 -1.50 0.78 12.27
C PRO A 185 -1.59 0.32 13.72
N GLU A 186 -0.48 0.37 14.45
CA GLU A 186 -0.49 0.30 15.91
C GLU A 186 -1.39 1.39 16.51
N ILE A 187 -1.22 2.64 16.09
CA ILE A 187 -2.06 3.77 16.46
C ILE A 187 -2.48 4.53 15.20
N ASP A 188 -3.75 4.88 15.11
CA ASP A 188 -4.24 5.81 14.11
C ASP A 188 -3.88 7.25 14.52
N LEU A 189 -2.76 7.76 14.01
CA LEU A 189 -2.30 9.13 14.29
C LEU A 189 -3.11 10.21 13.53
N PHE A 190 -3.91 9.86 12.53
CA PHE A 190 -4.64 10.84 11.71
C PHE A 190 -5.98 11.25 12.30
N ASN A 191 -6.64 10.35 13.01
CA ASN A 191 -7.94 10.60 13.62
C ASN A 191 -7.88 10.93 15.12
N LEU A 192 -6.68 11.15 15.68
CA LEU A 192 -6.53 11.62 17.06
C LEU A 192 -7.02 13.06 17.22
N ASP A 193 -7.86 13.27 18.23
CA ASP A 193 -8.16 14.63 18.70
C ASP A 193 -6.92 15.20 19.39
N MET A 194 -6.34 16.24 18.78
CA MET A 194 -5.17 16.94 19.30
C MET A 194 -5.37 17.46 20.73
N ALA A 195 -6.59 17.83 21.13
CA ALA A 195 -6.88 18.24 22.50
C ALA A 195 -6.83 17.05 23.46
N GLU A 196 -7.34 15.89 23.05
CA GLU A 196 -7.26 14.65 23.84
C GLU A 196 -5.81 14.19 24.00
N MET A 197 -5.01 14.24 22.92
CA MET A 197 -3.59 13.91 22.96
C MET A 197 -2.79 14.85 23.86
N ASN A 198 -3.03 16.17 23.77
CA ASN A 198 -2.40 17.13 24.68
C ASN A 198 -2.80 16.88 26.13
N GLN A 199 -4.08 16.59 26.39
CA GLN A 199 -4.55 16.27 27.73
C GLN A 199 -3.90 14.99 28.27
N LEU A 200 -3.79 13.95 27.45
CA LEU A 200 -3.17 12.68 27.81
C LEU A 200 -1.69 12.86 28.12
N GLN A 201 -0.96 13.60 27.28
CA GLN A 201 0.46 13.91 27.51
C GLN A 201 0.65 14.72 28.80
N MET A 202 -0.22 15.69 29.08
CA MET A 202 -0.19 16.42 30.35
C MET A 202 -0.47 15.49 31.55
N GLU A 203 -1.49 14.63 31.47
CA GLU A 203 -1.87 13.70 32.53
C GLU A 203 -0.72 12.74 32.87
N LEU A 204 -0.15 12.09 31.86
CA LEU A 204 0.85 11.03 32.03
C LEU A 204 2.27 11.59 32.21
N GLY A 205 2.59 12.68 31.50
CA GLY A 205 3.94 13.19 31.32
C GLY A 205 4.34 14.33 32.24
N THR A 206 3.44 14.88 33.06
CA THR A 206 3.79 15.95 34.03
C THR A 206 3.71 15.49 35.48
N PHE A 207 4.48 16.14 36.35
CA PHE A 207 4.39 15.92 37.80
C PHE A 207 3.09 16.50 38.37
N GLN A 208 2.34 15.69 39.12
CA GLN A 208 1.06 16.07 39.74
C GLN A 208 1.16 16.34 41.24
N ASP A 209 2.29 16.02 41.86
CA ASP A 209 2.53 16.12 43.30
C ASP A 209 3.25 17.41 43.72
N GLY A 210 3.58 18.27 42.74
CA GLY A 210 4.28 19.52 42.93
C GLY A 210 5.80 19.38 43.01
N THR A 211 6.35 18.19 42.80
CA THR A 211 7.79 17.99 42.52
C THR A 211 8.13 18.42 41.10
N THR A 212 9.42 18.51 40.81
CA THR A 212 9.98 18.93 39.54
C THR A 212 11.01 17.93 39.05
N LEU A 213 11.41 18.03 37.78
CA LEU A 213 12.47 17.19 37.23
C LEU A 213 13.77 17.26 38.06
N GLU A 214 14.14 18.44 38.57
CA GLU A 214 15.32 18.63 39.43
C GLU A 214 15.25 17.81 40.73
N ASP A 215 14.05 17.61 41.27
CA ASP A 215 13.86 16.84 42.52
C ASP A 215 14.12 15.33 42.34
N HIS A 216 14.06 14.80 41.10
CA HIS A 216 14.19 13.37 40.81
C HIS A 216 15.48 13.00 40.08
N LEU A 217 16.23 13.96 39.53
CA LEU A 217 17.47 13.68 38.80
C LEU A 217 18.72 13.81 39.68
N PRO A 218 19.77 12.99 39.43
CA PRO A 218 21.11 13.29 39.92
C PRO A 218 21.59 14.68 39.45
N GLU A 219 22.41 15.34 40.26
CA GLU A 219 22.89 16.72 39.98
C GLU A 219 23.61 16.83 38.63
N ASP A 220 24.43 15.82 38.29
CA ASP A 220 25.16 15.78 37.01
C ASP A 220 24.18 15.62 35.84
N THR A 221 23.25 14.68 35.91
CA THR A 221 22.20 14.43 34.91
C THR A 221 21.32 15.66 34.69
N TYR A 222 20.88 16.33 35.76
CA TYR A 222 20.13 17.58 35.63
C TYR A 222 20.94 18.67 34.91
N GLY A 223 22.24 18.75 35.19
CA GLY A 223 23.16 19.65 34.50
C GLY A 223 23.23 19.40 33.00
N GLU A 224 23.25 18.14 32.56
CA GLU A 224 23.27 17.75 31.15
C GLU A 224 21.95 18.06 30.44
N VAL A 225 20.82 17.70 31.06
CA VAL A 225 19.47 18.07 30.56
C VAL A 225 19.37 19.58 30.35
N LYS A 226 19.78 20.35 31.37
CA LYS A 226 19.75 21.80 31.30
C LYS A 226 20.62 22.34 30.16
N ALA A 227 21.84 21.83 30.00
CA ALA A 227 22.73 22.25 28.93
C ALA A 227 22.13 21.94 27.54
N PHE A 228 21.52 20.76 27.38
CA PHE A 228 20.86 20.35 26.14
C PHE A 228 19.70 21.30 25.78
N PHE A 229 18.74 21.49 26.69
CA PHE A 229 17.54 22.27 26.41
C PHE A 229 17.80 23.78 26.34
N GLU A 230 18.60 24.36 27.25
CA GLU A 230 18.97 25.78 27.16
C GLU A 230 19.80 26.08 25.91
N GLY A 231 20.68 25.14 25.51
CA GLY A 231 21.47 25.23 24.27
C GLY A 231 20.60 25.32 23.02
N LYS A 232 19.40 24.73 23.05
CA LYS A 232 18.39 24.77 21.98
C LYS A 232 17.30 25.83 22.20
N GLY A 233 17.43 26.67 23.23
CA GLY A 233 16.54 27.79 23.50
C GLY A 233 15.25 27.45 24.26
N PHE A 234 15.15 26.25 24.84
CA PHE A 234 14.02 25.86 25.66
C PHE A 234 14.19 26.36 27.11
N PRO A 235 13.13 26.93 27.73
CA PRO A 235 13.18 27.37 29.11
C PRO A 235 13.05 26.18 30.07
N MET A 236 14.01 26.01 30.98
CA MET A 236 13.95 24.95 32.00
C MET A 236 12.69 24.99 32.86
N ALA A 237 12.11 26.17 33.11
CA ALA A 237 10.85 26.28 33.84
C ALA A 237 9.67 25.50 33.22
N VAL A 238 9.73 25.16 31.92
CA VAL A 238 8.77 24.28 31.26
C VAL A 238 9.22 22.83 31.36
N ILE A 239 10.50 22.56 31.09
CA ILE A 239 11.07 21.21 31.13
C ILE A 239 10.96 20.59 32.54
N ASP A 240 11.17 21.39 33.59
CA ASP A 240 11.07 20.99 34.99
C ASP A 240 9.68 20.46 35.38
N THR A 241 8.64 20.72 34.57
CA THR A 241 7.28 20.22 34.81
C THR A 241 7.05 18.80 34.30
N TYR A 242 7.92 18.31 33.41
CA TYR A 242 7.78 17.01 32.76
C TYR A 242 8.53 15.92 33.52
N LYS A 243 7.99 14.71 33.49
CA LYS A 243 8.63 13.49 34.02
C LYS A 243 9.79 13.05 33.12
N PRO A 244 10.79 12.31 33.65
CA PRO A 244 11.99 11.94 32.90
C PRO A 244 11.72 11.23 31.57
N TRP A 245 10.75 10.31 31.50
CA TRP A 245 10.40 9.60 30.25
C TRP A 245 9.93 10.54 29.13
N LEU A 246 9.20 11.61 29.47
CA LEU A 246 8.73 12.56 28.47
C LEU A 246 9.88 13.47 28.03
N VAL A 247 10.79 13.79 28.96
CA VAL A 247 12.00 14.55 28.63
C VAL A 247 12.92 13.74 27.71
N SER A 248 13.05 12.42 27.92
CA SER A 248 13.87 11.55 27.06
C SER A 248 13.30 11.47 25.63
N THR A 249 11.99 11.35 25.48
CA THR A 249 11.34 11.39 24.15
C THR A 249 11.49 12.74 23.47
N MET A 250 11.43 13.86 24.21
CA MET A 250 11.72 15.20 23.67
C MET A 250 13.17 15.35 23.22
N VAL A 251 14.12 14.79 23.98
CA VAL A 251 15.55 14.77 23.61
C VAL A 251 15.74 14.06 22.26
N SER A 252 15.20 12.84 22.13
CA SER A 252 15.25 12.06 20.89
C SER A 252 14.60 12.80 19.72
N GLN A 253 13.40 13.37 19.92
CA GLN A 253 12.69 14.12 18.86
C GLN A 253 13.49 15.33 18.36
N LEU A 254 14.14 16.07 19.27
CA LEU A 254 14.97 17.22 18.91
C LEU A 254 16.24 16.80 18.16
N MET A 255 16.83 15.65 18.49
CA MET A 255 17.98 15.10 17.76
C MET A 255 17.59 14.68 16.34
N VAL A 256 16.49 13.94 16.18
CA VAL A 256 15.94 13.56 14.87
C VAL A 256 15.68 14.79 14.00
N GLN A 257 15.06 15.83 14.58
CA GLN A 257 14.78 17.07 13.88
C GLN A 257 16.07 17.80 13.44
N GLU A 258 17.10 17.82 14.28
CA GLU A 258 18.39 18.46 13.98
C GLU A 258 19.14 17.74 12.85
N LEU A 259 19.05 16.41 12.81
CA LEU A 259 19.68 15.58 11.79
C LEU A 259 18.90 15.55 10.47
N GLY A 260 17.64 15.99 10.46
CA GLY A 260 16.83 16.13 9.26
C GLY A 260 16.28 14.81 8.72
N PHE A 261 16.18 13.78 9.56
CA PHE A 261 15.45 12.55 9.23
C PHE A 261 13.97 12.87 8.99
N THR A 262 13.36 12.10 8.11
CA THR A 262 11.97 12.25 7.71
C THR A 262 11.11 11.16 8.33
N GLU A 263 9.81 11.23 8.02
CA GLU A 263 8.83 10.21 8.35
C GLU A 263 9.28 8.81 7.89
N GLY A 264 8.99 7.82 8.73
CA GLY A 264 9.25 6.41 8.47
C GLY A 264 8.15 5.71 7.67
N VAL A 265 8.21 4.39 7.65
CA VAL A 265 7.34 3.52 6.83
C VAL A 265 5.89 3.56 7.28
N ASP A 266 5.66 3.62 8.59
CA ASP A 266 4.33 3.78 9.19
C ASP A 266 3.63 5.04 8.67
N MET A 267 4.26 6.20 8.79
CA MET A 267 3.69 7.47 8.33
C MET A 267 3.58 7.56 6.80
N TYR A 268 4.48 6.91 6.05
CA TYR A 268 4.38 6.78 4.59
C TYR A 268 3.09 6.07 4.18
N PHE A 269 2.84 4.87 4.69
CA PHE A 269 1.63 4.12 4.34
C PHE A 269 0.36 4.72 4.92
N LEU A 270 0.39 5.31 6.11
CA LEU A 270 -0.77 6.03 6.63
C LEU A 270 -1.11 7.25 5.76
N SER A 271 -0.10 7.99 5.29
CA SER A 271 -0.32 9.14 4.42
C SER A 271 -0.90 8.73 3.07
N LYS A 272 -0.44 7.59 2.51
CA LYS A 272 -1.02 6.98 1.32
C LYS A 272 -2.46 6.54 1.57
N ALA A 273 -2.73 5.84 2.67
CA ALA A 273 -4.07 5.37 3.03
C ALA A 273 -5.09 6.51 3.03
N LYS A 274 -4.69 7.66 3.60
CA LYS A 274 -5.50 8.88 3.60
C LYS A 274 -5.68 9.50 2.21
N ALA A 275 -4.66 9.47 1.36
CA ALA A 275 -4.75 9.98 -0.01
C ALA A 275 -5.68 9.11 -0.87
N ASP A 276 -5.67 7.80 -0.62
CA ASP A 276 -6.44 6.78 -1.33
C ASP A 276 -7.84 6.53 -0.70
N ASP A 277 -8.20 7.27 0.35
CA ASP A 277 -9.46 7.15 1.11
C ASP A 277 -9.72 5.72 1.65
N LYS A 278 -8.64 5.00 2.03
CA LYS A 278 -8.73 3.67 2.64
C LYS A 278 -9.21 3.73 4.09
N GLU A 279 -9.93 2.70 4.52
CA GLU A 279 -10.35 2.54 5.91
C GLU A 279 -9.11 2.36 6.80
N VAL A 280 -9.09 3.02 7.97
CA VAL A 280 -7.99 2.92 8.95
C VAL A 280 -8.55 2.43 10.29
N ILE A 281 -7.97 1.34 10.82
CA ILE A 281 -8.35 0.74 12.11
C ILE A 281 -7.09 0.54 12.95
N ALA A 282 -6.99 1.16 14.13
CA ALA A 282 -5.83 1.00 15.00
C ALA A 282 -5.89 -0.30 15.83
N LEU A 283 -4.73 -0.93 16.06
CA LEU A 283 -4.59 -2.08 16.97
C LEU A 283 -4.59 -1.67 18.45
N GLU A 284 -4.11 -0.47 18.74
CA GLU A 284 -3.89 0.03 20.09
C GLU A 284 -4.41 1.45 20.27
N THR A 285 -4.50 1.89 21.53
CA THR A 285 -4.80 3.29 21.84
C THR A 285 -3.53 4.05 22.20
N ALA A 286 -3.54 5.37 21.95
CA ALA A 286 -2.45 6.24 22.38
C ALA A 286 -2.21 6.21 23.90
N ARG A 287 -3.24 5.92 24.71
CA ARG A 287 -3.09 5.76 26.16
C ARG A 287 -2.30 4.51 26.50
N ASP A 288 -2.55 3.41 25.80
CA ASP A 288 -1.85 2.15 26.06
C ASP A 288 -0.36 2.31 25.74
N GLN A 289 0.01 2.91 24.60
CA GLN A 289 1.43 3.14 24.28
C GLN A 289 2.12 4.14 25.22
N LEU A 290 1.52 5.29 25.50
CA LEU A 290 2.13 6.27 26.42
C LEU A 290 2.18 5.75 27.86
N GLY A 291 1.23 4.89 28.24
CA GLY A 291 1.17 4.24 29.54
C GLY A 291 2.40 3.40 29.83
N ILE A 292 2.95 2.71 28.82
CA ILE A 292 4.16 1.87 28.96
C ILE A 292 5.31 2.67 29.59
N PHE A 293 5.59 3.87 29.07
CA PHE A 293 6.65 4.73 29.57
C PHE A 293 6.28 5.41 30.89
N ALA A 294 5.03 5.83 31.02
CA ALA A 294 4.55 6.57 32.18
C ALA A 294 4.47 5.71 33.46
N ASP A 295 4.26 4.40 33.31
CA ASP A 295 4.11 3.44 34.40
C ASP A 295 5.44 2.83 34.87
N LEU A 296 6.56 3.11 34.17
CA LEU A 296 7.90 2.71 34.60
C LEU A 296 8.25 3.31 35.96
N SER A 297 9.13 2.62 36.70
CA SER A 297 9.67 3.14 37.95
C SER A 297 10.38 4.47 37.69
N MET A 298 10.32 5.41 38.64
CA MET A 298 10.99 6.70 38.48
C MET A 298 12.48 6.52 38.19
N ASP A 299 13.15 5.62 38.90
CA ASP A 299 14.57 5.30 38.70
C ASP A 299 14.85 4.84 37.26
N TYR A 300 13.97 4.03 36.68
CA TYR A 300 14.14 3.56 35.30
C TYR A 300 13.79 4.62 34.26
N GLN A 301 12.82 5.51 34.54
CA GLN A 301 12.59 6.68 33.69
C GLN A 301 13.81 7.62 33.67
N VAL A 302 14.51 7.77 34.81
CA VAL A 302 15.77 8.52 34.88
C VAL A 302 16.86 7.83 34.07
N GLN A 303 16.99 6.51 34.15
CA GLN A 303 17.93 5.75 33.33
C GLN A 303 17.70 5.96 31.82
N LEU A 304 16.45 5.86 31.36
CA LEU A 304 16.10 6.13 29.96
C LEU A 304 16.45 7.56 29.51
N LEU A 305 16.30 8.55 30.41
CA LEU A 305 16.72 9.92 30.14
C LEU A 305 18.24 10.03 30.03
N GLU A 306 18.99 9.41 30.93
CA GLU A 306 20.46 9.37 30.87
C GLU A 306 20.95 8.72 29.58
N GLU A 307 20.36 7.61 29.16
CA GLU A 307 20.66 6.91 27.90
C GLU A 307 20.28 7.74 26.66
N SER A 308 19.29 8.62 26.76
CA SER A 308 18.93 9.51 25.65
C SER A 308 19.90 10.68 25.45
N LEU A 309 20.73 11.03 26.45
CA LEU A 309 21.64 12.18 26.41
C LEU A 309 22.99 11.86 25.74
N ILE A 310 22.96 11.08 24.66
CA ILE A 310 24.18 10.76 23.89
C ILE A 310 24.58 11.89 22.93
N ASP A 311 25.84 11.85 22.49
CA ASP A 311 26.34 12.80 21.50
C ASP A 311 25.64 12.62 20.13
N ILE A 312 25.34 13.73 19.46
CA ILE A 312 24.58 13.74 18.21
C ILE A 312 25.28 12.96 17.08
N ASP A 313 26.62 12.94 17.03
CA ASP A 313 27.37 12.19 16.01
C ASP A 313 27.23 10.68 16.25
N THR A 314 27.14 10.25 17.51
CA THR A 314 26.86 8.85 17.87
C THR A 314 25.41 8.50 17.54
N TYR A 315 24.46 9.34 17.93
CA TYR A 315 23.04 9.14 17.62
C TYR A 315 22.78 9.02 16.11
N GLU A 316 23.38 9.91 15.30
CA GLU A 316 23.27 9.85 13.83
C GLU A 316 23.81 8.54 13.28
N LYS A 317 25.00 8.12 13.73
CA LYS A 317 25.65 6.90 13.25
C LYS A 317 24.78 5.68 13.55
N ASP A 318 24.27 5.57 14.76
CA ASP A 318 23.49 4.41 15.20
C ASP A 318 22.14 4.36 14.47
N LEU A 319 21.47 5.51 14.30
CA LEU A 319 20.21 5.59 13.55
C LEU A 319 20.39 5.25 12.06
N ARG A 320 21.44 5.75 11.40
CA ARG A 320 21.74 5.40 10.00
C ARG A 320 22.05 3.92 9.84
N GLN A 321 22.78 3.33 10.78
CA GLN A 321 23.06 1.90 10.76
C GLN A 321 21.76 1.08 10.83
N LEU A 322 20.82 1.45 11.71
CA LEU A 322 19.53 0.77 11.81
C LEU A 322 18.70 0.91 10.52
N ILE A 323 18.65 2.10 9.93
CA ILE A 323 17.93 2.34 8.67
C ILE A 323 18.56 1.55 7.52
N ASP A 324 19.89 1.51 7.43
CA ASP A 324 20.61 0.76 6.39
C ASP A 324 20.34 -0.75 6.51
N ILE A 325 20.30 -1.29 7.73
CA ILE A 325 19.96 -2.69 7.96
C ILE A 325 18.49 -2.96 7.61
N TYR A 326 17.58 -2.09 8.04
CA TYR A 326 16.15 -2.19 7.72
C TYR A 326 15.92 -2.25 6.21
N LYS A 327 16.60 -1.39 5.43
CA LYS A 327 16.52 -1.37 3.97
C LYS A 327 16.86 -2.70 3.31
N THR A 328 17.62 -3.58 3.98
CA THR A 328 18.04 -4.89 3.45
C THR A 328 17.13 -6.06 3.83
N GLY A 329 16.18 -5.87 4.75
CA GLY A 329 15.33 -6.96 5.25
C GLY A 329 16.08 -7.99 6.12
N ASN A 330 17.30 -7.68 6.59
CA ASN A 330 18.12 -8.64 7.33
C ASN A 330 17.71 -8.71 8.81
N VAL A 331 16.84 -9.67 9.14
CA VAL A 331 16.32 -9.92 10.49
C VAL A 331 17.44 -10.16 11.51
N ASP A 332 18.39 -11.04 11.20
CA ASP A 332 19.47 -11.42 12.12
C ASP A 332 20.37 -10.22 12.44
N GLU A 333 20.74 -9.44 11.42
CA GLU A 333 21.58 -8.25 11.60
C GLU A 333 20.85 -7.14 12.36
N LEU A 334 19.53 -6.99 12.18
CA LEU A 334 18.74 -6.03 12.93
C LEU A 334 18.70 -6.39 14.42
N LEU A 335 18.45 -7.67 14.74
CA LEU A 335 18.46 -8.15 16.12
C LEU A 335 19.84 -8.05 16.76
N ASP A 336 20.91 -8.41 16.04
CA ASP A 336 22.29 -8.34 16.56
C ASP A 336 22.74 -6.89 16.87
N VAL A 337 22.25 -5.90 16.11
CA VAL A 337 22.57 -4.49 16.37
C VAL A 337 21.74 -3.90 17.50
N LEU A 338 20.50 -4.35 17.67
CA LEU A 338 19.61 -3.86 18.74
C LEU A 338 19.86 -4.52 20.08
N PHE A 339 20.30 -5.79 20.08
CA PHE A 339 20.48 -6.58 21.30
C PHE A 339 21.92 -7.10 21.39
N GLU A 340 22.62 -6.73 22.47
CA GLU A 340 23.89 -7.39 22.78
C GLU A 340 23.62 -8.85 23.18
N THR A 341 24.03 -9.79 22.33
CA THR A 341 23.65 -11.22 22.37
C THR A 341 24.06 -12.00 23.63
N ASP A 342 24.69 -11.37 24.62
CA ASP A 342 25.18 -12.00 25.87
C ASP A 342 25.04 -11.10 27.12
N ALA A 343 24.37 -9.94 27.03
CA ALA A 343 24.16 -9.06 28.17
C ALA A 343 22.96 -9.53 29.02
N ALA A 344 23.16 -9.72 30.32
CA ALA A 344 22.05 -10.00 31.22
C ALA A 344 21.28 -8.70 31.48
N MET A 345 20.00 -8.69 31.12
CA MET A 345 19.10 -7.60 31.45
C MET A 345 18.84 -7.54 32.96
N SER A 346 18.67 -6.33 33.47
CA SER A 346 18.12 -6.06 34.79
C SER A 346 16.64 -6.44 34.85
N VAL A 347 16.11 -6.58 36.06
CA VAL A 347 14.69 -6.91 36.28
C VAL A 347 13.78 -5.81 35.73
N GLU A 348 14.21 -4.55 35.85
CA GLU A 348 13.51 -3.40 35.30
C GLU A 348 13.52 -3.39 33.77
N GLU A 349 14.64 -3.72 33.13
CA GLU A 349 14.74 -3.88 31.66
C GLU A 349 13.88 -5.03 31.17
N GLU A 350 13.86 -6.18 31.86
CA GLU A 350 13.02 -7.33 31.51
C GLU A 350 11.53 -6.94 31.56
N ALA A 351 11.10 -6.26 32.62
CA ALA A 351 9.73 -5.79 32.77
C ALA A 351 9.34 -4.75 31.71
N TYR A 352 10.28 -3.87 31.34
CA TYR A 352 10.08 -2.89 30.27
C TYR A 352 9.92 -3.58 28.92
N MET A 353 10.79 -4.53 28.58
CA MET A 353 10.67 -5.29 27.33
C MET A 353 9.41 -6.16 27.29
N GLU A 354 9.01 -6.78 28.41
CA GLU A 354 7.72 -7.50 28.49
C GLU A 354 6.52 -6.57 28.21
N ALA A 355 6.57 -5.31 28.69
CA ALA A 355 5.52 -4.33 28.43
C ALA A 355 5.57 -3.75 27.01
N LEU A 356 6.77 -3.51 26.46
CA LEU A 356 6.99 -2.89 25.15
C LEU A 356 6.83 -3.87 23.98
N ASN A 357 7.11 -5.16 24.21
CA ASN A 357 7.08 -6.20 23.20
C ASN A 357 6.00 -7.25 23.50
N ASP A 358 6.21 -8.09 24.52
CA ASP A 358 5.46 -9.32 24.70
C ASP A 358 3.95 -9.08 24.87
N ASN A 359 3.58 -8.25 25.85
CA ASN A 359 2.17 -7.97 26.15
C ASN A 359 1.45 -7.35 24.96
N ARG A 360 2.16 -6.50 24.20
CA ARG A 360 1.62 -5.86 23.00
C ARG A 360 1.48 -6.85 21.86
N ASN A 361 2.47 -7.72 21.65
CA ASN A 361 2.43 -8.75 20.61
C ASN A 361 1.25 -9.70 20.80
N TYR A 362 0.95 -10.11 22.05
CA TYR A 362 -0.25 -10.88 22.33
C TYR A 362 -1.54 -10.10 22.06
N GLY A 363 -1.60 -8.81 22.42
CA GLY A 363 -2.77 -7.97 22.14
C GLY A 363 -2.99 -7.72 20.64
N MET A 364 -1.92 -7.42 19.90
CA MET A 364 -1.93 -7.26 18.45
C MET A 364 -2.34 -8.54 17.75
N ALA A 365 -1.77 -9.68 18.13
CA ALA A 365 -2.16 -10.98 17.59
C ALA A 365 -3.64 -11.29 17.86
N GLU A 366 -4.17 -10.96 19.05
CA GLU A 366 -5.60 -11.12 19.35
C GLU A 366 -6.49 -10.29 18.41
N GLU A 367 -6.14 -9.03 18.13
CA GLU A 367 -6.87 -8.18 17.18
C GLU A 367 -6.74 -8.69 15.73
N ILE A 368 -5.54 -9.13 15.32
CA ILE A 368 -5.31 -9.71 13.99
C ILE A 368 -6.13 -10.99 13.79
N THR A 369 -6.19 -11.86 14.80
CA THR A 369 -7.04 -13.06 14.79
C THR A 369 -8.52 -12.70 14.65
N LYS A 370 -8.99 -11.57 15.21
CA LYS A 370 -10.38 -11.10 14.99
C LYS A 370 -10.63 -10.72 13.54
N PHE A 371 -9.65 -10.13 12.84
CA PHE A 371 -9.78 -9.86 11.40
C PHE A 371 -9.86 -11.18 10.61
N LEU A 372 -8.93 -12.11 10.87
CA LEU A 372 -8.88 -13.42 10.22
C LEU A 372 -10.15 -14.26 10.44
N GLU A 373 -10.79 -14.15 11.60
CA GLU A 373 -12.02 -14.88 11.94
C GLU A 373 -13.32 -14.14 11.58
N SER A 374 -13.23 -12.90 11.08
CA SER A 374 -14.39 -12.08 10.77
C SER A 374 -15.29 -12.70 9.68
N GLY A 375 -14.69 -13.46 8.76
CA GLY A 375 -15.35 -13.98 7.56
C GLY A 375 -15.71 -12.88 6.55
N GLU A 376 -15.10 -11.69 6.67
CA GLU A 376 -15.18 -10.63 5.68
C GLU A 376 -14.22 -10.93 4.51
N GLU A 377 -14.70 -10.78 3.28
CA GLU A 377 -13.86 -10.79 2.06
C GLU A 377 -13.12 -9.45 2.00
N LYS A 378 -12.08 -9.32 2.85
CA LYS A 378 -11.26 -8.13 3.01
C LYS A 378 -9.78 -8.49 3.10
N THR A 379 -8.96 -7.58 2.59
CA THR A 379 -7.51 -7.60 2.72
C THR A 379 -7.05 -6.49 3.66
N TYR A 380 -6.30 -6.85 4.69
CA TYR A 380 -5.79 -5.92 5.71
C TYR A 380 -4.28 -5.71 5.55
N PHE A 381 -3.83 -4.45 5.52
CA PHE A 381 -2.42 -4.07 5.56
C PHE A 381 -2.04 -3.61 6.96
N VAL A 382 -1.56 -4.53 7.78
CA VAL A 382 -1.10 -4.25 9.14
C VAL A 382 0.30 -3.68 9.12
N ILE A 383 0.51 -2.53 9.74
CA ILE A 383 1.81 -1.88 9.88
C ILE A 383 2.16 -1.76 11.37
N VAL A 384 3.20 -2.49 11.78
CA VAL A 384 3.71 -2.52 13.16
C VAL A 384 5.23 -2.40 13.12
N GLY A 385 5.84 -1.83 14.15
CA GLY A 385 7.30 -1.73 14.27
C GLY A 385 7.95 -3.10 14.09
N SER A 386 9.05 -3.18 13.32
CA SER A 386 9.63 -4.46 12.89
C SER A 386 9.87 -5.46 14.03
N LEU A 387 10.20 -4.99 15.23
CA LEU A 387 10.40 -5.85 16.40
C LEU A 387 9.17 -6.69 16.75
N HIS A 388 7.95 -6.16 16.55
CA HIS A 388 6.72 -6.91 16.78
C HIS A 388 6.58 -8.14 15.87
N LEU A 389 7.36 -8.23 14.79
CA LEU A 389 7.34 -9.35 13.84
C LEU A 389 8.55 -10.28 13.96
N ILE A 390 9.61 -9.86 14.68
CA ILE A 390 10.88 -10.61 14.71
C ILE A 390 11.45 -10.88 16.12
N LEU A 391 11.02 -10.15 17.15
CA LEU A 391 11.50 -10.33 18.52
C LEU A 391 10.55 -11.21 19.33
N GLU A 392 11.02 -12.41 19.68
CA GLU A 392 10.22 -13.40 20.39
C GLU A 392 9.77 -12.92 21.80
N PRO A 393 8.51 -13.21 22.20
CA PRO A 393 7.42 -13.72 21.37
C PRO A 393 6.94 -12.66 20.38
N HIS A 394 7.01 -12.91 19.08
CA HIS A 394 6.56 -11.97 18.05
C HIS A 394 5.19 -12.37 17.47
N VAL A 395 4.48 -11.42 16.87
CA VAL A 395 3.12 -11.64 16.32
C VAL A 395 3.09 -12.84 15.37
N VAL A 396 4.10 -13.00 14.52
CA VAL A 396 4.19 -14.15 13.60
C VAL A 396 4.21 -15.49 14.35
N SER A 397 5.06 -15.65 15.39
CA SER A 397 5.16 -16.92 16.13
C SER A 397 3.90 -17.18 16.97
N ILE A 398 3.25 -16.13 17.48
CA ILE A 398 1.98 -16.23 18.18
C ILE A 398 0.88 -16.76 17.24
N LEU A 399 0.76 -16.23 16.02
CA LEU A 399 -0.21 -16.70 15.03
C LEU A 399 0.07 -18.14 14.57
N GLU A 400 1.34 -18.51 14.40
CA GLU A 400 1.75 -19.88 14.10
C GLU A 400 1.36 -20.85 15.22
N ASP A 401 1.56 -20.46 16.48
CA ASP A 401 1.15 -21.22 17.66
C ASP A 401 -0.38 -21.38 17.77
N GLU A 402 -1.14 -20.41 17.26
CA GLU A 402 -2.61 -20.48 17.11
C GLU A 402 -3.06 -21.37 15.93
N GLY A 403 -2.13 -21.77 15.06
CA GLY A 403 -2.36 -22.72 13.97
C GLY A 403 -2.54 -22.09 12.59
N TYR A 404 -2.24 -20.80 12.43
CA TYR A 404 -2.20 -20.14 11.13
C TYR A 404 -0.90 -20.46 10.38
N GLU A 405 -0.97 -20.51 9.06
CA GLU A 405 0.22 -20.55 8.20
C GLU A 405 0.59 -19.11 7.83
N VAL A 406 1.80 -18.69 8.21
CA VAL A 406 2.30 -17.34 7.97
C VAL A 406 3.47 -17.42 6.98
N GLU A 407 3.30 -16.86 5.78
CA GLU A 407 4.29 -16.85 4.71
C GLU A 407 5.15 -15.59 4.78
N HIS A 408 6.49 -15.74 4.70
CA HIS A 408 7.39 -14.59 4.52
C HIS A 408 7.52 -14.25 3.03
N ILE A 409 7.07 -13.05 2.65
CA ILE A 409 6.92 -12.61 1.26
C ILE A 409 8.16 -11.87 0.75
N HIS A 410 8.71 -10.99 1.59
CA HIS A 410 9.88 -10.15 1.30
C HIS A 410 10.52 -9.70 2.61
#